data_AF-A0A1A8AAP3-F1
#
_entry.id   AF-A0A1A8AAP3-F1
#
_cell.length_a   1.000
_cell.length_b   1.000
_cell.length_c   1.000
_cell.angle_alpha   90.00
_cell.angle_beta   90.00
_cell.angle_gamma   90.00
#
_symmetry.space_group_name_H-M   'P 1'
#
loop_
_entity.id
_entity.type
_entity.pdbx_description
1 polymer ?
#
loop_
_entity_poly.entity_id
_entity_poly.type
_entity_poly.pdbx_seq_one_letter_code
_entity_poly.pdbx_strand_id
1 'polypeptide(L)' 'FHHLINMKTEKNTGKFITLLQSRETSPESSKMRSNSYLGGVFHLSENDAIYVSVSSTQKILRHKSFENVFGAYMI' A
#
# COMPACT_ATOMS: atom_id res chain seq x y z
N PHE A 1 10.78 -6.10 -1.93
CA PHE A 1 9.97 -4.89 -1.70
C PHE A 1 8.61 -5.32 -1.19
N HIS A 2 8.18 -4.80 -0.05
CA HIS A 2 6.83 -5.06 0.47
C HIS A 2 5.96 -3.84 0.19
N HIS A 3 4.76 -4.07 -0.32
CA HIS A 3 3.72 -3.09 -0.54
C HIS A 3 2.48 -3.55 0.22
N LEU A 4 2.02 -2.73 1.17
CA LEU A 4 0.95 -3.07 2.10
C LEU A 4 -0.12 -1.97 2.08
N ILE A 5 -1.38 -2.37 2.20
CA ILE A 5 -2.49 -1.49 2.55
C ILE A 5 -2.90 -1.82 3.98
N ASN A 6 -2.79 -0.84 4.86
CA ASN A 6 -3.05 -0.98 6.29
C ASN A 6 -4.21 -0.09 6.71
N MET A 7 -5.06 -0.60 7.59
CA MET A 7 -6.13 0.15 8.24
C MET A 7 -5.74 0.43 9.69
N LYS A 8 -6.02 1.64 10.16
CA LYS A 8 -6.03 2.01 11.57
C LYS A 8 -7.46 2.31 11.95
N THR A 9 -7.93 1.66 13.02
CA THR A 9 -9.29 1.83 13.54
C THR A 9 -9.23 2.03 15.04
N GLU A 10 -10.12 2.85 15.59
CA GLU A 10 -10.24 3.05 17.03
C GLU A 10 -10.70 1.77 17.75
N LYS A 11 -11.43 0.91 17.03
CA LYS A 11 -11.94 -0.39 17.51
C LYS A 11 -10.83 -1.39 17.88
N ASN A 12 -9.62 -1.18 17.36
CA ASN A 12 -8.45 -2.00 17.65
C ASN A 12 -7.27 -1.10 18.02
N THR A 13 -7.37 -0.52 19.22
CA THR A 13 -6.50 0.56 19.68
C THR A 13 -5.02 0.13 19.65
N GLY A 14 -4.20 0.86 18.88
CA GLY A 14 -2.75 0.72 18.85
C GLY A 14 -2.17 -0.24 17.80
N LYS A 15 -2.99 -0.93 17.00
CA LYS A 15 -2.49 -1.85 15.95
C LYS A 15 -3.03 -1.49 14.57
N PHE A 16 -2.15 -1.57 13.58
CA PHE A 16 -2.54 -1.58 12.17
C PHE A 16 -3.09 -2.96 11.79
N ILE A 17 -4.14 -2.98 10.98
CA ILE A 17 -4.72 -4.18 10.38
C ILE A 17 -4.30 -4.20 8.91
N THR A 18 -3.50 -5.18 8.50
CA THR A 18 -3.12 -5.35 7.09
C THR A 18 -4.32 -5.85 6.29
N LEU A 19 -4.78 -5.06 5.32
CA LEU A 19 -5.90 -5.39 4.44
C LEU A 19 -5.43 -6.12 3.17
N LEU A 20 -4.38 -5.60 2.54
CA LEU A 20 -3.77 -6.16 1.33
C LEU A 20 -2.25 -6.15 1.47
N GLN A 21 -1.59 -7.15 0.88
CA GLN A 21 -0.14 -7.20 0.82
C GLN A 21 0.37 -7.79 -0.49
N SER A 22 1.49 -7.26 -0.96
CA SER A 22 2.30 -7.80 -2.04
C SER A 22 3.77 -7.82 -1.61
N ARG A 23 4.49 -8.86 -2.03
CA ARG A 23 5.92 -9.03 -1.80
C ARG A 23 6.60 -9.33 -3.12
N GLU A 24 7.55 -8.48 -3.48
CA GLU A 24 8.44 -8.69 -4.61
C GLU A 24 9.82 -9.10 -4.09
N THR A 25 10.29 -10.28 -4.50
CA THR A 25 11.58 -10.86 -4.07
C THR A 25 12.63 -10.88 -5.18
N SER A 26 12.39 -10.19 -6.31
CA SER A 26 13.30 -10.27 -7.45
C SER A 26 14.74 -9.97 -7.03
N PRO A 27 15.72 -10.79 -7.48
CA PRO A 27 17.13 -10.54 -7.22
C PRO A 27 17.50 -9.15 -7.77
N GLU A 28 18.51 -8.50 -7.17
CA GLU A 28 19.00 -7.17 -7.57
C GLU A 28 19.73 -7.22 -8.93
N SER A 29 19.10 -7.78 -9.96
CA SER A 29 19.60 -7.67 -11.33
C SER A 29 19.33 -6.25 -11.83
N SER A 30 20.39 -5.66 -12.38
CA SER A 30 20.41 -4.26 -12.77
C SER A 30 19.31 -3.96 -13.79
N LYS A 31 18.38 -3.06 -13.40
CA LYS A 31 17.45 -2.30 -14.25
C LYS A 31 16.03 -2.86 -14.50
N MET A 32 15.52 -3.84 -13.76
CA MET A 32 14.09 -4.17 -13.90
C MET A 32 13.21 -3.19 -13.11
N ARG A 33 12.49 -2.31 -13.82
CA ARG A 33 11.43 -1.48 -13.25
C ARG A 33 10.11 -2.27 -13.33
N SER A 34 9.37 -2.33 -12.23
CA SER A 34 8.06 -2.97 -12.18
C SER A 34 7.08 -2.12 -11.37
N ASN A 35 5.79 -2.35 -11.60
CA ASN A 35 4.71 -1.72 -10.84
C ASN A 35 4.09 -2.76 -9.91
N SER A 36 3.77 -2.35 -8.68
CA SER A 36 2.96 -3.13 -7.75
C SER A 36 1.62 -2.44 -7.57
N TYR A 37 0.53 -3.16 -7.83
CA TYR A 37 -0.84 -2.67 -7.70
C TYR A 37 -1.63 -3.55 -6.73
N LEU A 38 -2.40 -2.92 -5.85
CA LEU A 38 -3.27 -3.58 -4.88
C LEU A 38 -4.63 -2.89 -4.92
N GLY A 39 -5.71 -3.67 -5.04
CA GLY A 39 -7.09 -3.19 -5.02
C GLY A 39 -8.01 -4.24 -4.41
N GLY A 40 -9.01 -3.80 -3.66
CA GLY A 40 -9.95 -4.68 -2.96
C GLY A 40 -11.09 -3.92 -2.31
N VAL A 41 -12.10 -4.65 -1.86
CA VAL A 41 -13.29 -4.10 -1.18
C VAL A 41 -13.18 -4.44 0.30
N PHE A 42 -13.34 -3.42 1.16
CA PHE A 42 -13.30 -3.57 2.61
C PHE A 42 -14.42 -2.75 3.24
N HIS A 43 -14.98 -3.29 4.31
CA HIS A 43 -15.90 -2.54 5.14
C HIS A 43 -15.11 -1.57 6.03
N LEU A 44 -15.38 -0.28 5.90
CA LEU A 44 -14.77 0.79 6.71
C LEU A 44 -15.85 1.44 7.57
N SER A 45 -15.53 1.67 8.83
CA SER A 45 -16.35 2.48 9.75
C SER A 45 -15.94 3.94 9.66
N GLU A 46 -16.80 4.84 10.14
CA GLU A 46 -16.42 6.24 10.36
C GLU A 46 -15.14 6.31 11.19
N ASN A 47 -14.24 7.22 10.81
CA ASN A 47 -12.91 7.44 11.40
C ASN A 47 -11.87 6.32 11.19
N ASP A 48 -12.18 5.27 10.43
CA ASP A 48 -11.15 4.35 9.97
C ASP A 48 -10.20 5.07 8.98
N ALA A 49 -8.90 4.90 9.19
CA ALA A 49 -7.86 5.51 8.36
C ALA A 49 -7.10 4.46 7.57
N ILE A 50 -6.90 4.69 6.28
CA ILE A 50 -6.15 3.79 5.39
C ILE A 50 -4.77 4.38 5.08
N TYR A 51 -3.76 3.52 5.12
CA TYR A 51 -2.36 3.85 4.88
C TYR A 51 -1.75 2.91 3.85
N VAL A 52 -1.00 3.48 2.91
CA VAL A 52 -0.06 2.72 2.09
C VAL A 52 1.27 2.64 2.84
N SER A 53 1.79 1.43 3.01
CA SER A 53 3.09 1.21 3.64
C SER A 53 4.01 0.43 2.69
N VAL A 54 5.24 0.89 2.54
CA VAL A 54 6.26 0.21 1.75
C VAL A 54 7.48 -0.10 2.59
N SER A 55 8.17 -1.20 2.29
CA SER A 55 9.40 -1.56 3.04
C SER A 55 10.56 -0.58 2.83
N SER A 56 10.57 0.18 1.72
CA SER A 56 11.58 1.20 1.45
C SER A 56 11.08 2.22 0.44
N THR A 57 10.95 3.48 0.85
CA THR A 57 10.54 4.59 -0.03
C THR A 57 11.64 4.99 -1.03
N GLN A 58 12.91 4.63 -0.75
CA GLN A 58 14.03 4.85 -1.66
C GLN A 58 13.92 4.03 -2.95
N LYS A 59 13.13 2.93 -2.92
CA LYS A 59 12.86 2.08 -4.08
C LYS A 59 11.66 2.57 -4.93
N ILE A 60 11.02 3.68 -4.55
CA ILE A 60 9.91 4.29 -5.31
C ILE A 60 10.46 5.31 -6.30
N LEU A 61 10.16 5.11 -7.59
CA LEU A 61 10.42 6.11 -8.62
C LEU A 61 9.36 7.20 -8.56
N ARG A 62 9.79 8.46 -8.44
CA ARG A 62 8.91 9.65 -8.36
C ARG A 62 9.13 10.56 -9.58
N HIS A 63 8.86 10.05 -10.78
CA HIS A 63 9.07 10.84 -11.99
C HIS A 63 7.83 11.68 -12.34
N LYS A 64 6.64 11.08 -12.29
CA LYS A 64 5.37 11.77 -12.53
C LYS A 64 4.36 11.48 -11.41
N SER A 65 3.49 12.44 -11.12
CA SER A 65 2.51 12.37 -10.02
C SER A 65 1.48 11.24 -10.18
N PHE A 66 1.22 10.80 -11.42
CA PHE A 66 0.25 9.75 -11.71
C PHE A 66 0.82 8.33 -11.68
N GLU A 67 2.11 8.15 -11.43
CA GLU A 67 2.75 6.82 -11.40
C GLU A 67 2.52 6.09 -10.06
N ASN A 68 2.41 6.84 -8.97
CA ASN A 68 2.22 6.30 -7.62
C ASN A 68 0.96 6.94 -7.03
N VAL A 69 -0.15 6.22 -7.12
CA VAL A 69 -1.48 6.73 -6.72
C VAL A 69 -2.10 5.86 -5.65
N PHE A 70 -2.90 6.48 -4.80
CA PHE A 70 -3.73 5.82 -3.79
C PHE A 70 -5.10 6.50 -3.78
N GLY A 71 -6.16 5.70 -3.75
CA GLY A 71 -7.54 6.18 -3.77
C GLY A 71 -8.52 5.13 -3.31
N ALA A 72 -9.74 5.58 -2.99
CA ALA A 72 -10.86 4.76 -2.59
C ALA A 72 -12.17 5.38 -3.11
N TYR A 73 -13.18 4.55 -3.26
CA TYR A 73 -14.55 4.96 -3.57
C TYR A 73 -15.53 4.03 -2.85
N MET A 74 -16.75 4.51 -2.60
CA MET A 74 -17.81 3.75 -1.93
C MET A 74 -18.63 2.99 -2.99
N ILE A 75 -18.95 1.73 -2.70
CA ILE A 75 -19.84 0.88 -3.50
C ILE A 75 -21.06 0.46 -2.70
#